data_AF-A0A9W7ABN9-F1
#
_entry.id   AF-A0A9W7ABN9-F1
#
_cell.length_a   1.000
_cell.length_b   1.000
_cell.length_c   1.000
_cell.angle_alpha   90.00
_cell.angle_beta   90.00
_cell.angle_gamma   90.00
#
_symmetry.space_group_name_H-M   'P 1'
#
loop_
_entity.id
_entity.type
_entity.pdbx_description
1 polymer ?
#
loop_
_entity_poly.entity_id
_entity_poly.type
_entity_poly.pdbx_seq_one_letter_code
_entity_poly.pdbx_strand_id
1 'polypeptide(L)'
;MEPLPLPVNPIGVPGFAGGMNMGDVQQVRDENIDVDAGQRISIDQAGELVAARFEEDRTQFFVSVYNLPSVLAVRSLRTDKIGQLCSITGTVTRTSDVRPELLTGCFRCGKCGNVERDVEQQFQYTQPLMCTNPRCDNRSEWQLETADSTFVDWQRLRVQENSDEIPAGSMPRSIDVIVRGEVVEKAKAGDKCIFTGIMAVVPDAGGLSRAGEAAQTSRGALNNSEGVRGLKALGVRELTYKTCFVATSVLPAEVRSGLGNTR
;
A
#
# COMPACT_ATOMS: atom_id res chain seq x y z
N MET A 1 -12.98 26.05 8.64
CA MET A 1 -13.38 25.05 7.64
C MET A 1 -13.40 23.71 8.33
N GLU A 2 -14.58 23.32 8.82
CA GLU A 2 -14.82 22.01 9.42
C GLU A 2 -14.87 20.93 8.34
N PRO A 3 -14.36 19.72 8.61
CA PRO A 3 -14.54 18.57 7.72
C PRO A 3 -15.94 17.96 7.86
N LEU A 4 -16.53 17.57 6.74
CA LEU A 4 -17.85 16.97 6.63
C LEU A 4 -17.95 15.61 7.36
N PRO A 5 -19.08 15.29 8.02
CA PRO A 5 -19.26 14.03 8.73
C PRO A 5 -19.66 12.90 7.78
N LEU A 6 -19.12 11.70 8.02
CA LEU A 6 -19.55 10.46 7.38
C LEU A 6 -20.85 9.94 8.06
N PRO A 7 -21.75 9.28 7.31
CA PRO A 7 -22.96 8.70 7.90
C PRO A 7 -22.64 7.42 8.67
N VAL A 8 -22.86 7.44 9.98
CA VAL A 8 -22.96 6.25 10.83
C VAL A 8 -24.42 5.80 10.87
N ASN A 9 -24.70 4.57 10.44
CA ASN A 9 -25.94 3.88 10.79
C ASN A 9 -25.62 2.63 11.63
N PRO A 10 -26.38 2.38 12.72
CA PRO A 10 -26.06 1.35 13.71
C PRO A 10 -26.60 -0.01 13.27
N ILE A 11 -25.72 -1.00 13.12
CA ILE A 11 -26.13 -2.41 13.06
C ILE A 11 -26.27 -2.90 14.50
N GLY A 12 -27.51 -3.17 14.90
CA GLY A 12 -27.85 -3.79 16.17
C GLY A 12 -27.33 -5.23 16.24
N VAL A 13 -26.64 -5.53 17.33
CA VAL A 13 -26.25 -6.89 17.70
C VAL A 13 -27.43 -7.56 18.41
N PRO A 14 -27.97 -8.69 17.93
CA PRO A 14 -28.84 -9.52 18.76
C PRO A 14 -27.97 -10.34 19.72
N GLY A 15 -28.19 -10.14 21.02
CA GLY A 15 -27.60 -10.95 22.07
C GLY A 15 -28.16 -12.36 22.08
N PHE A 16 -27.27 -13.35 22.08
CA PHE A 16 -27.61 -14.73 22.39
C PHE A 16 -27.38 -14.98 23.89
N ALA A 17 -28.48 -14.99 24.64
CA ALA A 17 -28.58 -15.68 25.92
C ALA A 17 -28.99 -17.13 25.65
N GLY A 18 -28.24 -18.09 26.18
CA GLY A 18 -28.58 -19.51 26.09
C GLY A 18 -27.42 -20.39 26.52
N GLY A 19 -27.37 -20.72 27.81
CA GLY A 19 -26.45 -21.72 28.35
C GLY A 19 -26.74 -23.10 27.77
N MET A 20 -25.68 -23.84 27.44
CA MET A 20 -25.77 -25.26 27.09
C MET A 20 -24.82 -26.06 27.99
N ASN A 21 -25.36 -27.17 28.47
CA ASN A 21 -24.83 -28.01 29.53
C ASN A 21 -23.56 -28.76 29.12
N MET A 22 -22.83 -29.12 30.17
CA MET A 22 -21.60 -29.89 30.16
C MET A 22 -21.93 -31.38 29.93
N GLY A 23 -22.05 -31.77 28.67
CA GLY A 23 -22.26 -33.16 28.27
C GLY A 23 -22.62 -33.21 26.80
N ASP A 24 -21.59 -33.33 25.94
CA ASP A 24 -21.60 -33.99 24.63
C ASP A 24 -20.21 -33.82 23.98
N VAL A 25 -19.25 -34.60 24.50
CA VAL A 25 -18.00 -34.92 23.82
C VAL A 25 -18.25 -36.26 23.13
N GLN A 26 -18.53 -36.26 21.83
CA GLN A 26 -18.02 -37.20 20.80
C GLN A 26 -18.85 -37.07 19.50
N GLN A 27 -18.15 -36.94 18.36
CA GLN A 27 -18.52 -37.52 17.06
C GLN A 27 -19.62 -36.83 16.22
N VAL A 28 -19.20 -35.99 15.26
CA VAL A 28 -19.94 -35.78 14.00
C VAL A 28 -18.99 -36.07 12.84
N ARG A 29 -19.20 -37.25 12.25
CA ARG A 29 -18.64 -37.73 10.99
C ARG A 29 -19.55 -37.27 9.85
N ASP A 30 -18.94 -36.93 8.73
CA ASP A 30 -19.46 -37.06 7.35
C ASP A 30 -20.85 -36.47 7.07
N GLU A 31 -20.89 -35.17 6.75
CA GLU A 31 -21.95 -34.64 5.89
C GLU A 31 -21.53 -34.85 4.42
N ASN A 32 -22.08 -35.92 3.84
CA ASN A 32 -22.05 -36.17 2.40
C ASN A 32 -22.79 -35.04 1.66
N ILE A 33 -22.12 -34.45 0.68
CA ILE A 33 -22.78 -33.62 -0.35
C ILE A 33 -23.43 -34.59 -1.34
N ASP A 34 -24.76 -34.58 -1.40
CA ASP A 34 -25.53 -35.26 -2.45
C ASP A 34 -25.23 -34.61 -3.81
N VAL A 35 -24.37 -35.25 -4.59
CA VAL A 35 -24.16 -34.94 -6.01
C VAL A 35 -25.15 -35.77 -6.82
N ASP A 36 -26.36 -35.25 -7.02
CA ASP A 36 -27.31 -35.83 -7.95
C ASP A 36 -26.88 -35.55 -9.41
N ALA A 37 -27.24 -36.48 -10.30
CA ALA A 37 -26.81 -36.66 -11.70
C ALA A 37 -25.36 -37.15 -11.92
N GLY A 38 -25.23 -38.48 -12.05
CA GLY A 38 -23.99 -39.19 -12.39
C GLY A 38 -23.42 -38.88 -13.78
N GLN A 39 -22.87 -37.68 -13.97
CA GLN A 39 -22.03 -37.35 -15.11
C GLN A 39 -20.56 -37.66 -14.75
N ARG A 40 -20.02 -38.73 -15.34
CA ARG A 40 -18.58 -39.05 -15.27
C ARG A 40 -17.81 -38.04 -16.11
N ILE A 41 -17.42 -36.92 -15.51
CA ILE A 41 -16.49 -35.95 -16.08
C ILE A 41 -15.08 -36.59 -16.09
N SER A 42 -14.35 -36.46 -17.20
CA SER A 42 -12.97 -36.95 -17.28
C SER A 42 -12.06 -36.18 -16.31
N ILE A 43 -10.94 -36.78 -15.89
CA ILE A 43 -9.95 -36.10 -15.02
C ILE A 43 -9.51 -34.77 -15.64
N ASP A 44 -9.46 -34.70 -16.98
CA ASP A 44 -9.12 -33.48 -17.73
C ASP A 44 -10.21 -32.39 -17.59
N GLN A 45 -11.50 -32.76 -17.62
CA GLN A 45 -12.62 -31.84 -17.39
C GLN A 45 -12.75 -31.40 -15.92
N ALA A 46 -12.41 -32.29 -14.98
CA ALA A 46 -12.32 -31.92 -13.57
C ALA A 46 -11.15 -30.94 -13.31
N GLY A 47 -10.03 -31.11 -14.01
CA GLY A 47 -8.89 -30.18 -13.97
C GLY A 47 -9.24 -28.78 -14.48
N GLU A 48 -10.02 -28.69 -15.55
CA GLU A 48 -10.47 -27.41 -16.13
C GLU A 48 -11.53 -26.73 -15.27
N LEU A 49 -12.45 -27.48 -14.64
CA LEU A 49 -13.42 -26.93 -13.67
C LEU A 49 -12.76 -26.49 -12.36
N VAL A 50 -11.71 -27.18 -11.91
CA VAL A 50 -10.91 -26.80 -10.74
C VAL A 50 -10.04 -25.58 -11.07
N ALA A 51 -9.40 -25.53 -12.24
CA ALA A 51 -8.66 -24.36 -12.71
C ALA A 51 -9.56 -23.13 -12.89
N ALA A 52 -10.75 -23.30 -13.47
CA ALA A 52 -11.76 -22.25 -13.58
C ALA A 52 -12.29 -21.78 -12.21
N ARG A 53 -12.34 -22.67 -11.20
CA ARG A 53 -12.66 -22.30 -9.81
C ARG A 53 -11.53 -21.58 -9.09
N PHE A 54 -10.28 -21.91 -9.38
CA PHE A 54 -9.12 -21.17 -8.87
C PHE A 54 -9.02 -19.76 -9.46
N GLU A 55 -9.63 -19.51 -10.60
CA GLU A 55 -9.64 -18.20 -11.26
C GLU A 55 -10.60 -17.19 -10.59
N GLU A 56 -11.52 -17.65 -9.73
CA GLU A 56 -12.43 -16.81 -8.95
C GLU A 56 -11.89 -16.44 -7.56
N ASP A 57 -10.94 -17.20 -7.01
CA ASP A 57 -10.34 -16.88 -5.71
C ASP A 57 -9.06 -16.08 -5.93
N ARG A 58 -9.21 -14.75 -5.93
CA ARG A 58 -8.12 -13.78 -6.11
C ARG A 58 -7.14 -13.85 -4.92
N THR A 59 -6.31 -14.88 -4.86
CA THR A 59 -5.31 -15.05 -3.81
C THR A 59 -4.16 -14.08 -4.03
N GLN A 60 -4.15 -12.98 -3.29
CA GLN A 60 -3.01 -12.07 -3.24
C GLN A 60 -1.92 -12.63 -2.33
N PHE A 61 -0.67 -12.59 -2.78
CA PHE A 61 0.48 -13.08 -2.01
C PHE A 61 1.39 -11.93 -1.63
N PHE A 62 1.76 -11.86 -0.35
CA PHE A 62 2.83 -10.98 0.13
C PHE A 62 4.13 -11.77 0.24
N VAL A 63 5.16 -11.33 -0.48
CA VAL A 63 6.48 -11.96 -0.45
C VAL A 63 7.39 -11.19 0.51
N SER A 64 7.74 -11.82 1.63
CA SER A 64 8.71 -11.29 2.60
C SER A 64 10.08 -11.92 2.38
N VAL A 65 11.04 -11.13 1.91
CA VAL A 65 12.44 -11.55 1.78
C VAL A 65 13.19 -11.18 3.04
N TYR A 66 14.06 -12.07 3.53
CA TYR A 66 14.84 -11.85 4.74
C TYR A 66 16.27 -12.38 4.61
N ASN A 67 17.12 -12.05 5.58
CA ASN A 67 18.51 -12.52 5.70
C ASN A 67 19.39 -12.23 4.47
N LEU A 68 19.32 -11.00 3.93
CA LEU A 68 20.26 -10.58 2.90
C LEU A 68 21.68 -10.48 3.50
N PRO A 69 22.73 -10.86 2.73
CA PRO A 69 24.09 -10.85 3.22
C PRO A 69 24.59 -9.43 3.54
N SER A 70 24.20 -8.45 2.71
CA SER A 70 24.56 -7.04 2.88
C SER A 70 23.44 -6.29 3.59
N VAL A 71 23.77 -5.70 4.74
CA VAL A 71 22.93 -4.74 5.46
C VAL A 71 23.61 -3.39 5.41
N LEU A 72 22.87 -2.40 4.96
CA LEU A 72 23.30 -1.05 4.69
C LEU A 72 22.89 -0.12 5.84
N ALA A 73 23.74 0.84 6.17
CA ALA A 73 23.37 1.94 7.06
C ALA A 73 22.39 2.87 6.33
N VAL A 74 21.46 3.52 7.04
CA VAL A 74 20.51 4.49 6.43
C VAL A 74 21.25 5.59 5.67
N ARG A 75 22.44 6.01 6.14
CA ARG A 75 23.29 7.00 5.46
C ARG A 75 23.76 6.59 4.07
N SER A 76 23.94 5.29 3.88
CA SER A 76 24.48 4.72 2.64
C SER A 76 23.44 4.57 1.55
N LEU A 77 22.16 4.77 1.88
CA LEU A 77 21.09 4.87 0.89
C LEU A 77 21.28 6.13 0.05
N ARG A 78 21.57 5.92 -1.23
CA ARG A 78 21.74 6.93 -2.26
C ARG A 78 20.90 6.54 -3.49
N THR A 79 20.87 7.42 -4.48
CA THR A 79 20.09 7.26 -5.71
C THR A 79 20.40 5.96 -6.48
N ASP A 80 21.62 5.40 -6.33
CA ASP A 80 22.01 4.13 -6.95
C ASP A 80 21.27 2.91 -6.38
N LYS A 81 20.63 3.03 -5.21
CA LYS A 81 19.86 1.96 -4.56
C LYS A 81 18.37 2.00 -4.87
N ILE A 82 17.90 2.97 -5.64
CA ILE A 82 16.48 3.07 -6.01
C ILE A 82 16.08 1.83 -6.83
N GLY A 83 14.96 1.21 -6.47
CA GLY A 83 14.45 0.01 -7.12
C GLY A 83 15.24 -1.28 -6.85
N GLN A 84 16.33 -1.22 -6.08
CA GLN A 84 17.10 -2.40 -5.70
C GLN A 84 16.61 -2.96 -4.35
N LEU A 85 16.54 -4.29 -4.26
CA LEU A 85 16.30 -4.97 -3.00
C LEU A 85 17.54 -4.83 -2.11
N CYS A 86 17.39 -4.17 -0.98
CA CYS A 86 18.44 -4.03 0.01
C CYS A 86 17.89 -4.21 1.43
N SER A 87 18.78 -4.40 2.38
CA SER A 87 18.43 -4.42 3.80
C SER A 87 19.07 -3.25 4.52
N ILE A 88 18.31 -2.59 5.37
CA ILE A 88 18.79 -1.47 6.18
C ILE A 88 18.61 -1.75 7.66
N THR A 89 19.50 -1.23 8.48
CA THR A 89 19.36 -1.26 9.93
C THR A 89 19.07 0.13 10.48
N GLY A 90 18.24 0.20 11.50
CA GLY A 90 17.95 1.44 12.19
C GLY A 90 17.04 1.25 13.40
N THR A 91 16.90 2.31 14.18
CA THR A 91 16.02 2.36 15.35
C THR A 91 14.72 3.06 14.97
N VAL A 92 13.58 2.43 15.26
CA VAL A 92 12.27 3.04 15.02
C VAL A 92 12.05 4.15 16.04
N THR A 93 11.76 5.35 15.57
CA THR A 93 11.55 6.53 16.44
C THR A 93 10.08 6.86 16.63
N ARG A 94 9.28 6.70 15.56
CA ARG A 94 7.84 6.98 15.57
C ARG A 94 7.13 6.02 14.65
N THR A 95 5.95 5.59 15.08
CA THR A 95 5.01 4.80 14.28
C THR A 95 3.76 5.63 14.05
N SER A 96 3.16 5.50 12.87
CA SER A 96 1.83 6.05 12.61
C SER A 96 0.75 5.01 12.92
N ASP A 97 -0.49 5.47 13.08
CA ASP A 97 -1.65 4.60 13.16
C ASP A 97 -1.82 3.81 11.86
N VAL A 98 -2.27 2.57 11.98
CA VAL A 98 -2.60 1.72 10.84
C VAL A 98 -3.78 2.33 10.09
N ARG A 99 -3.65 2.44 8.77
CA ARG A 99 -4.70 2.96 7.88
C ARG A 99 -4.89 2.01 6.70
N PRO A 100 -6.12 1.83 6.19
CA PRO A 100 -6.33 1.07 4.98
C PRO A 100 -5.79 1.85 3.77
N GLU A 101 -4.95 1.21 2.96
CA GLU A 101 -4.48 1.67 1.65
C GLU A 101 -5.19 0.89 0.56
N LEU A 102 -5.71 1.59 -0.45
CA LEU A 102 -6.26 0.98 -1.66
C LEU A 102 -5.07 0.46 -2.50
N LEU A 103 -4.93 -0.86 -2.65
CA LEU A 103 -3.88 -1.46 -3.47
C LEU A 103 -4.32 -1.54 -4.93
N THR A 104 -5.54 -2.04 -5.12
CA THR A 104 -6.15 -2.26 -6.44
C THR A 104 -7.59 -1.78 -6.39
N GLY A 105 -7.92 -0.81 -7.24
CA GLY A 105 -9.25 -0.20 -7.30
C GLY A 105 -10.13 -0.81 -8.38
N CYS A 106 -11.40 -0.98 -8.06
CA CYS A 106 -12.47 -1.23 -9.02
C CYS A 106 -13.28 0.06 -9.20
N PHE A 107 -13.38 0.55 -10.44
CA PHE A 107 -14.01 1.82 -10.77
C PHE A 107 -15.22 1.62 -11.68
N ARG A 108 -16.39 2.02 -11.22
CA ARG A 108 -17.62 2.06 -12.00
C ARG A 108 -17.68 3.35 -12.82
N CYS A 109 -17.91 3.21 -14.13
CA CYS A 109 -18.16 4.34 -15.01
C CYS A 109 -19.52 4.97 -14.71
N GLY A 110 -19.55 6.27 -14.44
CA GLY A 110 -20.79 7.00 -14.16
C GLY A 110 -21.76 7.11 -15.35
N LYS A 111 -21.27 6.95 -16.59
CA LYS A 111 -22.08 7.08 -17.81
C LYS A 111 -22.71 5.78 -18.27
N CYS A 112 -21.91 4.73 -18.39
CA CYS A 112 -22.37 3.44 -18.94
C CYS A 112 -22.51 2.33 -17.89
N GLY A 113 -22.10 2.57 -16.63
CA GLY A 113 -22.16 1.58 -15.56
C GLY A 113 -21.11 0.47 -15.64
N ASN A 114 -20.25 0.45 -16.68
CA ASN A 114 -19.18 -0.53 -16.83
C ASN A 114 -18.21 -0.45 -15.64
N VAL A 115 -17.80 -1.60 -15.10
CA VAL A 115 -16.86 -1.69 -13.99
C VAL A 115 -15.48 -2.00 -14.55
N GLU A 116 -14.54 -1.08 -14.36
CA GLU A 116 -13.13 -1.28 -14.62
C GLU A 116 -12.49 -1.91 -13.39
N ARG A 117 -11.97 -3.13 -13.53
CA ARG A 117 -11.33 -3.86 -12.43
C ARG A 117 -9.81 -3.72 -12.53
N ASP A 118 -9.14 -4.04 -11.43
CA ASP A 118 -7.69 -4.25 -11.40
C ASP A 118 -6.83 -3.01 -11.71
N VAL A 119 -7.33 -1.84 -11.33
CA VAL A 119 -6.60 -0.58 -11.51
C VAL A 119 -5.61 -0.41 -10.36
N GLU A 120 -4.33 -0.66 -10.65
CA GLU A 120 -3.24 -0.52 -9.68
C GLU A 120 -3.12 0.90 -9.12
N GLN A 121 -2.91 0.99 -7.81
CA GLN A 121 -2.70 2.26 -7.11
C GLN A 121 -1.23 2.36 -6.68
N GLN A 122 -0.47 3.23 -7.34
CA GLN A 122 0.96 3.41 -7.06
C GLN A 122 1.19 4.70 -6.27
N PHE A 123 1.08 4.65 -4.93
CA PHE A 123 1.28 5.78 -3.99
C PHE A 123 0.38 7.01 -4.21
N GLN A 124 -0.50 6.97 -5.20
CA GLN A 124 -1.45 8.01 -5.53
C GLN A 124 -2.74 7.36 -6.00
N TYR A 125 -3.86 7.94 -5.57
CA TYR A 125 -5.17 7.59 -6.08
C TYR A 125 -5.24 7.91 -7.58
N THR A 126 -5.36 6.87 -8.38
CA THR A 126 -5.32 6.92 -9.84
C THR A 126 -6.58 6.30 -10.40
N GLN A 127 -7.29 7.06 -11.22
CA GLN A 127 -8.50 6.62 -11.92
C GLN A 127 -8.16 6.19 -13.35
N PRO A 128 -8.98 5.33 -13.98
CA PRO A 128 -8.81 4.99 -15.38
C PRO A 128 -8.87 6.23 -16.27
N LEU A 129 -7.99 6.29 -17.27
CA LEU A 129 -7.94 7.42 -18.21
C LEU A 129 -9.14 7.44 -19.18
N MET A 130 -9.67 6.26 -19.50
CA MET A 130 -10.77 6.07 -20.44
C MET A 130 -11.52 4.78 -20.11
N CYS A 131 -12.82 4.75 -20.43
CA CYS A 131 -13.63 3.54 -20.30
C CYS A 131 -13.28 2.49 -21.36
N THR A 132 -13.14 1.24 -20.92
CA THR A 132 -12.89 0.08 -21.79
C THR A 132 -14.07 -0.22 -22.72
N ASN A 133 -15.28 0.25 -22.40
CA ASN A 133 -16.43 0.09 -23.28
C ASN A 133 -16.28 0.98 -24.54
N PRO A 134 -16.20 0.41 -25.76
CA PRO A 134 -15.97 1.17 -26.98
C PRO A 134 -17.14 2.11 -27.35
N ARG A 135 -18.31 1.94 -26.74
CA ARG A 135 -19.47 2.81 -26.93
C ARG A 135 -19.51 3.99 -25.96
N CYS A 136 -18.54 4.10 -25.05
CA CYS A 136 -18.49 5.11 -24.00
C CYS A 136 -17.18 5.91 -24.03
N ASP A 137 -17.26 7.23 -24.24
CA ASP A 137 -16.10 8.13 -24.18
C ASP A 137 -15.97 8.81 -22.79
N ASN A 138 -16.21 8.05 -21.72
CA ASN A 138 -16.01 8.56 -20.37
C ASN A 138 -14.53 8.63 -20.01
N ARG A 139 -14.09 9.75 -19.44
CA ARG A 139 -12.69 10.01 -19.03
C ARG A 139 -12.52 10.56 -17.61
N SER A 140 -13.61 10.97 -16.96
CA SER A 140 -13.55 11.70 -15.68
C SER A 140 -14.56 11.23 -14.65
N GLU A 141 -15.72 10.72 -15.07
CA GLU A 141 -16.79 10.34 -14.15
C GLU A 141 -16.60 8.89 -13.70
N TRP A 142 -15.80 8.71 -12.65
CA TRP A 142 -15.49 7.42 -12.06
C TRP A 142 -15.97 7.37 -10.61
N GLN A 143 -16.66 6.29 -10.26
CA GLN A 143 -17.07 5.99 -8.89
C GLN A 143 -16.27 4.77 -8.41
N LEU A 144 -15.56 4.90 -7.30
CA LEU A 144 -14.85 3.77 -6.69
C LEU A 144 -15.88 2.80 -6.08
N GLU A 145 -15.80 1.53 -6.47
CA GLU A 145 -16.59 0.45 -5.90
C GLU A 145 -15.77 -0.21 -4.78
N THR A 146 -16.04 0.15 -3.52
CA THR A 146 -15.29 -0.35 -2.36
C THR A 146 -15.45 -1.85 -2.17
N ALA A 147 -16.59 -2.43 -2.54
CA ALA A 147 -16.87 -3.86 -2.35
C ALA A 147 -15.97 -4.78 -3.17
N ASP A 148 -15.65 -4.38 -4.40
CA ASP A 148 -14.82 -5.15 -5.33
C ASP A 148 -13.34 -4.71 -5.30
N SER A 149 -13.01 -3.67 -4.55
CA SER A 149 -11.67 -3.12 -4.45
C SER A 149 -10.85 -3.84 -3.38
N THR A 150 -9.54 -3.94 -3.59
CA THR A 150 -8.65 -4.57 -2.62
C THR A 150 -7.94 -3.53 -1.76
N PHE A 151 -8.13 -3.64 -0.45
CA PHE A 151 -7.48 -2.81 0.56
C PHE A 151 -6.46 -3.62 1.36
N VAL A 152 -5.39 -2.96 1.75
CA VAL A 152 -4.30 -3.53 2.54
C VAL A 152 -3.97 -2.60 3.68
N ASP A 153 -3.61 -3.16 4.83
CA ASP A 153 -3.13 -2.38 5.95
C ASP A 153 -1.82 -1.68 5.59
N TRP A 154 -1.77 -0.38 5.83
CA TRP A 154 -0.61 0.46 5.61
C TRP A 154 -0.20 1.13 6.91
N GLN A 155 1.11 1.19 7.12
CA GLN A 155 1.69 1.92 8.22
C GLN A 155 3.01 2.56 7.82
N ARG A 156 3.21 3.79 8.26
CA ARG A 156 4.48 4.51 8.13
C ARG A 156 5.25 4.48 9.44
N LEU A 157 6.52 4.12 9.34
CA LEU A 157 7.52 4.09 10.41
C LEU A 157 8.59 5.14 10.12
N ARG A 158 8.98 5.93 11.13
CA ARG A 158 10.13 6.82 11.05
C ARG A 158 11.34 6.12 11.64
N VAL A 159 12.31 5.76 10.81
CA VAL A 159 13.51 5.03 11.23
C VAL A 159 14.71 5.97 11.24
N GLN A 160 15.49 5.92 12.31
CA GLN A 160 16.71 6.69 12.49
C GLN A 160 17.94 5.79 12.43
N GLU A 161 19.05 6.33 11.95
CA GLU A 161 20.38 5.70 12.04
C GLU A 161 20.68 5.25 13.48
N ASN A 162 21.26 4.06 13.62
CA ASN A 162 21.76 3.59 14.91
C ASN A 162 22.93 4.45 15.36
N SER A 163 23.03 4.74 16.67
CA SER A 163 24.10 5.57 17.23
C SER A 163 25.50 5.08 16.90
N ASP A 164 25.67 3.76 16.78
CA ASP A 164 26.95 3.10 16.50
C ASP A 164 27.47 3.39 15.08
N GLU A 165 26.59 3.76 14.15
CA GLU A 165 26.91 4.03 12.74
C GLU A 165 27.07 5.52 12.43
N ILE A 166 26.85 6.41 13.42
CA ILE A 166 26.90 7.86 13.23
C ILE A 166 28.36 8.34 13.34
N PRO A 167 28.93 8.96 12.29
CA PRO A 167 30.24 9.60 12.35
C PRO A 167 30.27 10.73 13.39
N ALA A 168 31.38 10.86 14.10
CA ALA A 168 31.59 11.91 15.10
C ALA A 168 31.32 13.30 14.51
N GLY A 169 30.54 14.12 15.24
CA GLY A 169 30.18 15.48 14.81
C GLY A 169 29.05 15.57 13.77
N SER A 170 28.45 14.46 13.35
CA SER A 170 27.29 14.47 12.46
C SER A 170 25.96 14.29 13.20
N MET A 171 24.90 14.91 12.70
CA MET A 171 23.53 14.63 13.14
C MET A 171 23.06 13.27 12.57
N PRO A 172 22.30 12.44 13.32
CA PRO A 172 21.63 11.27 12.78
C PRO A 172 20.70 11.62 11.63
N ARG A 173 20.69 10.79 10.59
CA ARG A 173 19.66 10.87 9.55
C ARG A 173 18.49 9.96 9.88
N SER A 174 17.33 10.31 9.32
CA SER A 174 16.14 9.49 9.41
C SER A 174 15.52 9.30 8.03
N ILE A 175 14.92 8.13 7.83
CA ILE A 175 14.19 7.77 6.63
C ILE A 175 12.78 7.31 7.00
N ASP A 176 11.83 7.51 6.10
CA ASP A 176 10.49 6.97 6.24
C ASP A 176 10.46 5.57 5.63
N VAL A 177 10.05 4.59 6.44
CA VAL A 177 9.82 3.22 6.04
C VAL A 177 8.31 2.97 5.97
N ILE A 178 7.84 2.42 4.87
CA ILE A 178 6.45 2.01 4.66
C ILE A 178 6.39 0.50 4.79
N VAL A 179 5.47 0.00 5.61
CA VAL A 179 5.17 -1.43 5.74
C VAL A 179 3.71 -1.68 5.35
N ARG A 180 3.44 -2.84 4.78
CA ARG A 180 2.13 -3.26 4.27
C ARG A 180 1.78 -4.67 4.73
N GLY A 181 0.48 -4.96 4.83
CA GLY A 181 -0.05 -6.29 5.12
C GLY A 181 0.46 -6.85 6.44
N GLU A 182 0.88 -8.12 6.45
CA GLU A 182 1.29 -8.84 7.68
C GLU A 182 2.53 -8.28 8.40
N VAL A 183 3.24 -7.33 7.81
CA VAL A 183 4.44 -6.71 8.41
C VAL A 183 4.08 -5.50 9.27
N VAL A 184 2.85 -5.01 9.15
CA VAL A 184 2.30 -3.91 9.95
C VAL A 184 2.29 -4.30 11.44
N GLU A 185 2.53 -3.32 12.32
CA GLU A 185 2.64 -3.48 13.78
C GLU A 185 3.76 -4.38 14.33
N LYS A 186 4.59 -4.99 13.47
CA LYS A 186 5.74 -5.80 13.92
C LYS A 186 6.85 -4.97 14.59
N ALA A 187 6.96 -3.69 14.26
CA ALA A 187 7.98 -2.79 14.82
C ALA A 187 7.35 -1.75 15.75
N LYS A 188 7.93 -1.56 16.94
CA LYS A 188 7.49 -0.53 17.90
C LYS A 188 8.55 0.57 18.03
N ALA A 189 8.12 1.73 18.53
CA ALA A 189 9.04 2.83 18.81
C ALA A 189 10.07 2.41 19.88
N GLY A 190 11.35 2.66 19.60
CA GLY A 190 12.49 2.22 20.41
C GLY A 190 13.18 0.97 19.89
N ASP A 191 12.52 0.17 19.05
CA ASP A 191 13.07 -1.09 18.57
C ASP A 191 14.19 -0.87 17.55
N LYS A 192 15.28 -1.64 17.70
CA LYS A 192 16.32 -1.79 16.68
C LYS A 192 15.94 -2.90 15.73
N CYS A 193 15.63 -2.55 14.48
CA CYS A 193 15.18 -3.50 13.48
C CYS A 193 16.06 -3.47 12.23
N ILE A 194 16.03 -4.59 11.51
CA ILE A 194 16.53 -4.73 10.15
C ILE A 194 15.31 -4.78 9.24
N PHE A 195 15.24 -3.85 8.31
CA PHE A 195 14.20 -3.75 7.31
C PHE A 195 14.74 -4.26 5.98
N THR A 196 14.04 -5.18 5.34
CA THR A 196 14.36 -5.64 3.99
C THR A 196 13.30 -5.15 3.03
N GLY A 197 13.73 -4.60 1.89
CA GLY A 197 12.80 -4.00 0.95
C GLY A 197 13.47 -3.21 -0.16
N ILE A 198 12.69 -2.35 -0.80
CA ILE A 198 13.12 -1.52 -1.93
C ILE A 198 13.10 -0.04 -1.55
N MET A 199 14.09 0.70 -2.03
CA MET A 199 14.06 2.15 -1.96
C MET A 199 13.18 2.69 -3.08
N ALA A 200 12.13 3.42 -2.72
CA ALA A 200 11.18 4.01 -3.64
C ALA A 200 11.21 5.55 -3.58
N VAL A 201 10.74 6.17 -4.64
CA VAL A 201 10.62 7.63 -4.74
C VAL A 201 9.15 7.96 -4.89
N VAL A 202 8.61 8.73 -3.94
CA VAL A 202 7.20 9.07 -3.88
C VAL A 202 7.02 10.56 -4.17
N PRO A 203 6.12 10.95 -5.08
CA PRO A 203 5.83 12.34 -5.34
C PRO A 203 5.22 13.01 -4.10
N ASP A 204 5.73 14.19 -3.75
CA ASP A 204 5.20 14.96 -2.63
C ASP A 204 4.02 15.82 -3.10
N ALA A 205 2.82 15.23 -3.07
CA ALA A 205 1.58 15.92 -3.49
C ALA A 205 1.35 17.25 -2.73
N GLY A 206 1.79 17.35 -1.48
CA GLY A 206 1.72 18.59 -0.69
C GLY A 206 2.66 19.70 -1.18
N GLY A 207 3.81 19.33 -1.75
CA GLY A 207 4.71 20.25 -2.43
C GLY A 207 4.13 20.75 -3.75
N LEU A 208 3.41 19.89 -4.47
CA LEU A 208 2.77 20.22 -5.74
C LEU A 208 1.68 21.29 -5.59
N SER A 209 0.94 21.29 -4.47
CA SER A 209 -0.07 22.33 -4.19
C SER A 209 0.54 23.68 -3.81
N ARG A 210 1.73 23.69 -3.20
CA ARG A 210 2.44 24.92 -2.76
C ARG A 210 3.25 25.58 -3.87
N ALA A 211 3.74 24.80 -4.84
CA ALA A 211 4.51 25.30 -5.99
C ALA A 211 3.70 26.25 -6.91
N GLY A 212 2.37 26.32 -6.75
CA GLY A 212 1.51 27.25 -7.48
C GLY A 212 1.37 28.65 -6.89
N GLU A 213 1.77 28.87 -5.63
CA GLU A 213 1.54 30.16 -4.94
C GLU A 213 2.69 31.17 -5.10
N ALA A 214 3.85 30.76 -5.63
CA ALA A 214 5.07 31.59 -5.64
C ALA A 214 5.22 32.56 -6.83
N ALA A 215 4.13 32.96 -7.52
CA ALA A 215 4.21 33.90 -8.64
C ALA A 215 3.08 34.95 -8.65
N GLN A 216 2.83 35.62 -7.51
CA GLN A 216 2.25 36.97 -7.56
C GLN A 216 3.37 38.00 -7.71
N THR A 217 3.88 38.16 -8.94
CA THR A 217 4.67 39.34 -9.28
C THR A 217 3.75 40.57 -9.23
N SER A 218 4.06 41.49 -8.32
CA SER A 218 3.49 42.84 -8.23
C SER A 218 3.30 43.46 -9.61
N ARG A 219 2.09 43.93 -9.90
CA ARG A 219 1.71 44.57 -11.16
C ARG A 219 2.53 45.85 -11.39
N GLY A 220 3.62 45.74 -12.14
CA GLY A 220 4.27 46.84 -12.83
C GLY A 220 3.68 46.96 -14.24
N ALA A 221 2.97 48.06 -14.51
CA ALA A 221 2.34 48.33 -15.79
C ALA A 221 3.39 48.72 -16.84
N LEU A 222 3.64 47.89 -17.85
CA LEU A 222 4.24 48.31 -19.12
C LEU A 222 3.77 47.42 -20.29
N ASN A 223 3.11 48.10 -21.23
CA ASN A 223 3.07 47.98 -22.69
C ASN A 223 3.03 46.62 -23.42
N ASN A 224 2.17 46.69 -24.44
CA ASN A 224 1.73 45.72 -25.41
C ASN A 224 2.86 45.05 -26.22
N SER A 225 3.04 43.74 -26.07
CA SER A 225 3.50 42.85 -27.15
C SER A 225 2.91 41.46 -26.92
N GLU A 226 2.22 40.94 -27.94
CA GLU A 226 1.57 39.62 -27.91
C GLU A 226 2.61 38.50 -27.89
N GLY A 227 3.09 38.16 -26.70
CA GLY A 227 3.74 36.88 -26.43
C GLY A 227 2.70 35.78 -26.23
N VAL A 228 3.01 34.55 -26.65
CA VAL A 228 2.17 33.36 -26.47
C VAL A 228 1.83 33.16 -24.99
N ARG A 229 0.63 33.58 -24.58
CA ARG A 229 0.13 33.45 -23.18
C ARG A 229 -0.25 32.01 -22.80
N GLY A 230 -0.08 31.05 -23.71
CA GLY A 230 -0.53 29.65 -23.55
C GLY A 230 0.36 28.76 -22.68
N LEU A 231 1.68 29.00 -22.61
CA LEU A 231 2.58 28.14 -21.82
C LEU A 231 2.49 28.39 -20.29
N LYS A 232 1.95 29.54 -19.87
CA LYS A 232 1.66 29.81 -18.44
C LYS A 232 0.49 28.97 -17.90
N ALA A 233 -0.43 28.53 -18.76
CA ALA A 233 -1.53 27.65 -18.37
C ALA A 233 -1.07 26.21 -18.12
N LEU A 234 0.04 25.80 -18.75
CA LEU A 234 0.75 24.55 -18.46
C LEU A 234 1.71 24.68 -17.27
N GLY A 235 1.42 25.60 -16.34
CA GLY A 235 2.30 26.03 -15.25
C GLY A 235 3.33 24.97 -14.87
N VAL A 236 4.61 25.27 -15.12
CA VAL A 236 5.72 24.38 -14.79
C VAL A 236 5.68 24.15 -13.28
N ARG A 237 5.02 23.06 -12.88
CA ARG A 237 4.93 22.67 -11.48
C ARG A 237 6.20 21.94 -11.13
N GLU A 238 6.92 22.47 -10.15
CA GLU A 238 8.08 21.79 -9.63
C GLU A 238 7.66 20.44 -9.04
N LEU A 239 8.17 19.37 -9.64
CA LEU A 239 7.86 18.00 -9.22
C LEU A 239 8.79 17.66 -8.06
N THR A 240 8.32 17.86 -6.84
CA THR A 240 9.07 17.52 -5.63
C THR A 240 8.87 16.07 -5.26
N TYR A 241 9.97 15.37 -5.02
CA TYR A 241 9.98 13.95 -4.69
C TYR A 241 10.64 13.71 -3.34
N LYS A 242 10.14 12.72 -2.61
CA LYS A 242 10.73 12.25 -1.36
C LYS A 242 11.12 10.78 -1.52
N THR A 243 12.29 10.42 -0.99
CA THR A 243 12.70 9.03 -0.92
C THR A 243 12.05 8.36 0.30
N CYS A 244 11.52 7.16 0.09
CA CYS A 244 11.03 6.30 1.16
C CYS A 244 11.56 4.89 0.95
N PHE A 245 11.46 4.07 1.98
CA PHE A 245 11.85 2.67 1.92
C PHE A 245 10.61 1.80 2.10
N VAL A 246 10.27 0.97 1.14
CA VAL A 246 9.13 0.07 1.22
C VAL A 246 9.64 -1.28 1.69
N ALA A 247 9.35 -1.62 2.95
CA ALA A 247 9.82 -2.84 3.57
C ALA A 247 8.81 -3.98 3.36
N THR A 248 9.32 -5.12 2.89
CA THR A 248 8.58 -6.38 2.77
C THR A 248 8.84 -7.31 3.94
N SER A 249 9.85 -7.02 4.76
CA SER A 249 10.16 -7.76 5.98
C SER A 249 10.74 -6.83 7.05
N VAL A 250 10.42 -7.15 8.31
CA VAL A 250 10.93 -6.49 9.50
C VAL A 250 11.40 -7.58 10.45
N LEU A 251 12.68 -7.52 10.84
CA LEU A 251 13.27 -8.42 11.82
C LEU A 251 13.91 -7.62 12.95
N PRO A 252 13.78 -8.05 14.22
CA PRO A 252 14.58 -7.48 15.30
C PRO A 252 16.07 -7.69 15.04
N ALA A 253 16.90 -6.68 15.28
CA ALA A 253 18.34 -6.75 15.02
C ALA A 253 19.04 -7.86 15.82
N GLU A 254 18.49 -8.21 16.99
CA GLU A 254 18.98 -9.26 17.89
C GLU A 254 18.96 -10.65 17.25
N VAL A 255 18.02 -10.91 16.34
CA VAL A 255 17.86 -12.22 15.68
C VAL A 255 19.07 -12.58 14.82
N ARG A 256 19.75 -11.58 14.24
CA ARG A 256 20.99 -11.80 13.48
C ARG A 256 22.18 -12.09 14.40
N SER A 257 22.25 -11.41 15.55
CA SER A 257 23.31 -11.62 16.54
C SER A 257 23.22 -13.02 17.20
N GLY A 258 22.02 -13.60 17.29
CA GLY A 258 21.79 -14.92 17.87
C GLY A 258 22.32 -16.10 17.03
N LEU A 259 22.54 -15.92 15.72
CA LEU A 259 23.13 -16.95 14.86
C LEU A 259 24.67 -17.06 14.98
N GLY A 260 25.31 -16.17 15.74
CA GLY A 260 26.77 -16.11 15.91
C GLY A 260 27.32 -16.65 17.22
N ASN A 261 26.47 -17.08 18.16
CA ASN A 261 26.90 -17.57 19.48
C ASN A 261 26.27 -18.93 19.82
N THR A 262 26.69 -19.98 19.12
CA THR A 262 26.73 -21.32 19.73
C THR A 262 28.20 -21.65 19.94
N ARG A 263 28.56 -21.75 21.23
CA ARG A 263 29.89 -22.18 21.70
C ARG A 263 30.10 -23.67 21.43
#